data_AF-A0A6A3B5H9-F1
#
_entry.id   AF-A0A6A3B5H9-F1
#
_cell.length_a   1.000
_cell.length_b   1.000
_cell.length_c   1.000
_cell.angle_alpha   90.00
_cell.angle_beta   90.00
_cell.angle_gamma   90.00
#
_symmetry.space_group_name_H-M   'P 1'
#
loop_
_entity.id
_entity.type
_entity.pdbx_description
1 polymer ?
#
loop_
_entity_poly.entity_id
_entity_poly.type
_entity_poly.pdbx_seq_one_letter_code
_entity_poly.pdbx_strand_id
1 'polypeptide(L)'
;MSDSSCPDCKRPTEVVFDHSAGDTVCSECGLVLESHSIDETSEWRIFANESADNDPVRVGGPSNPLLVNAGLSTVISNPNGSSSDFFTSSLGRWQNRGANPDRSLIQSFKTIATMSDRFVGFFIFNVSCSCN
;
A
#
# COMPACT_ATOMS: atom_id res chain seq x y z
N MET A 1 -17.70 2.91 -14.54
CA MET A 1 -18.40 4.09 -15.09
C MET A 1 -19.74 4.18 -14.40
N SER A 2 -19.86 5.11 -13.47
CA SER A 2 -21.06 5.35 -12.66
C SER A 2 -22.07 6.15 -13.47
N ASP A 3 -23.17 5.50 -13.86
CA ASP A 3 -24.32 6.18 -14.47
C ASP A 3 -25.14 6.90 -13.37
N SER A 4 -24.66 8.04 -12.89
CA SER A 4 -25.42 8.90 -11.98
C SER A 4 -26.45 9.71 -12.77
N SER A 5 -27.72 9.34 -12.66
CA SER A 5 -28.81 10.11 -13.25
C SER A 5 -29.02 11.41 -12.48
N CYS A 6 -29.08 12.55 -13.19
CA CYS A 6 -29.37 13.83 -12.55
C CYS A 6 -30.86 13.89 -12.17
N PRO A 7 -31.22 14.24 -10.91
CA PRO A 7 -32.62 14.29 -10.47
C PRO A 7 -33.45 15.36 -11.19
N ASP A 8 -32.81 16.45 -11.63
CA ASP A 8 -33.47 17.56 -12.32
C ASP A 8 -33.65 17.30 -13.83
N CYS A 9 -32.58 16.86 -14.53
CA CYS A 9 -32.66 16.49 -15.95
C CYS A 9 -33.42 15.18 -16.21
N LYS A 10 -33.58 14.32 -15.19
CA LYS A 10 -34.21 12.99 -15.28
C LYS A 10 -33.67 12.11 -16.40
N ARG A 11 -32.41 12.32 -16.77
CA ARG A 11 -31.70 11.64 -17.86
C ARG A 11 -30.30 11.27 -17.37
N PRO A 12 -29.68 10.25 -17.97
CA PRO A 12 -28.25 10.03 -17.81
C PRO A 12 -27.53 11.21 -18.46
N THR A 13 -26.86 12.01 -17.65
CA THR A 13 -26.13 13.21 -18.06
C THR A 13 -24.66 13.00 -17.77
N GLU A 14 -23.78 13.60 -18.59
CA GLU A 14 -22.37 13.63 -18.29
C GLU A 14 -22.13 14.47 -17.03
N VAL A 15 -21.35 13.91 -16.11
CA VAL A 15 -21.03 14.52 -14.83
C VAL A 15 -19.56 14.91 -14.82
N VAL A 16 -19.30 16.17 -14.46
CA VAL A 16 -17.97 16.76 -14.41
C VAL A 16 -17.55 16.87 -12.95
N PHE A 17 -16.32 16.47 -12.66
CA PHE A 17 -15.75 16.55 -11.34
C PHE A 17 -14.89 17.82 -11.22
N ASP A 18 -15.28 18.75 -10.35
CA ASP A 18 -14.46 19.89 -9.98
C ASP A 18 -13.52 19.51 -8.84
N HIS A 19 -12.28 19.19 -9.19
CA HIS A 19 -11.24 18.84 -8.21
C HIS A 19 -10.86 20.00 -7.27
N SER A 20 -11.12 21.25 -7.64
CA SER A 20 -10.74 22.41 -6.83
C SER A 20 -11.72 22.66 -5.68
N ALA A 21 -13.01 22.45 -5.93
CA ALA A 21 -14.07 22.51 -4.93
C ALA A 21 -14.33 21.16 -4.25
N GLY A 22 -13.99 20.04 -4.90
CA GLY A 22 -14.36 18.70 -4.48
C GLY A 22 -15.85 18.43 -4.71
N ASP A 23 -16.40 18.99 -5.79
CA ASP A 23 -17.83 18.90 -6.11
C ASP A 23 -18.03 18.14 -7.43
N THR A 24 -19.09 17.35 -7.46
CA THR A 24 -19.52 16.59 -8.64
C THR A 24 -20.72 17.29 -9.25
N VAL A 25 -20.58 17.84 -10.46
CA VAL A 25 -21.54 18.75 -11.07
C VAL A 25 -22.11 18.18 -12.37
N CYS A 26 -23.42 18.31 -12.56
CA CYS A 26 -24.07 17.98 -13.83
C CYS A 26 -23.71 19.03 -14.91
N SER A 27 -23.21 18.57 -16.07
CA SER A 27 -22.83 19.46 -17.18
C SER A 27 -24.02 20.19 -17.83
N GLU A 28 -25.24 19.64 -17.76
CA GLU A 28 -26.40 20.20 -18.45
C GLU A 28 -27.17 21.25 -17.61
N CYS A 29 -27.42 20.98 -16.34
CA CYS A 29 -28.20 21.87 -15.46
C CYS A 29 -27.36 22.61 -14.41
N GLY A 30 -26.08 22.28 -14.26
CA GLY A 30 -25.21 22.89 -13.25
C GLY A 30 -25.53 22.48 -11.81
N LEU A 31 -26.38 21.47 -11.61
CA LEU A 31 -26.70 20.96 -10.28
C LEU A 31 -25.51 20.21 -9.69
N VAL A 32 -25.16 20.54 -8.43
CA VAL A 32 -24.21 19.78 -7.63
C VAL A 32 -24.89 18.49 -7.17
N LEU A 33 -24.42 17.35 -7.66
CA LEU A 33 -24.94 16.02 -7.35
C LEU A 33 -24.35 15.46 -6.05
N GLU A 34 -23.06 15.73 -5.82
CA GLU A 34 -22.33 15.37 -4.62
C GLU A 34 -21.38 16.50 -4.27
N SER A 35 -21.32 16.86 -2.99
CA SER A 35 -20.42 17.89 -2.48
C SER A 35 -19.42 17.28 -1.52
N HIS A 36 -18.19 17.79 -1.50
CA HIS A 36 -17.09 17.24 -0.67
C HIS A 36 -16.74 15.79 -1.00
N SER A 37 -16.69 15.44 -2.28
CA SER A 37 -16.18 14.15 -2.71
C SER A 37 -14.70 14.03 -2.36
N ILE A 38 -14.34 12.95 -1.68
CA ILE A 38 -12.97 12.66 -1.29
C ILE A 38 -12.26 12.01 -2.47
N ASP A 39 -11.13 12.58 -2.89
CA ASP A 39 -10.30 11.99 -3.95
C ASP A 39 -9.46 10.83 -3.39
N GLU A 40 -9.91 9.59 -3.64
CA GLU A 40 -9.20 8.36 -3.28
C GLU A 40 -7.98 8.08 -4.18
N THR A 41 -7.76 8.85 -5.25
CA THR A 41 -6.63 8.63 -6.18
C THR A 41 -5.31 9.21 -5.64
N SER A 42 -5.37 9.93 -4.53
CA SER A 42 -4.26 10.72 -3.99
C SER A 42 -3.25 9.93 -3.15
N GLU A 43 -2.71 8.79 -3.63
CA GLU A 43 -1.50 8.19 -3.04
C GLU A 43 -0.50 7.58 -4.05
N TRP A 44 -0.53 7.95 -5.34
CA TRP A 44 0.55 7.54 -6.24
C TRP A 44 1.74 8.52 -6.20
N ARG A 45 2.65 8.26 -5.25
CA ARG A 45 4.02 8.79 -5.12
C ARG A 45 4.13 10.30 -4.89
N ILE A 46 4.29 10.68 -3.62
CA ILE A 46 4.95 11.94 -3.28
C ILE A 46 6.46 11.75 -3.56
N PHE A 47 6.96 12.38 -4.63
CA PHE A 47 8.40 12.51 -4.89
C PHE A 47 9.06 13.54 -3.94
N ALA A 48 8.64 13.57 -2.67
CA ALA A 48 9.33 14.36 -1.67
C ALA A 48 10.65 13.63 -1.38
N ASN A 49 11.74 14.35 -1.61
CA ASN A 49 13.13 13.95 -1.41
C ASN A 49 13.49 13.70 0.08
N GLU A 50 12.50 13.38 0.91
CA GLU A 50 12.68 13.00 2.31
C GLU A 50 12.66 11.47 2.36
N SER A 51 13.61 10.91 3.12
CA SER A 51 13.77 9.47 3.30
C SER A 51 12.41 8.79 3.45
N ALA A 52 12.14 7.79 2.59
CA ALA A 52 10.86 7.06 2.51
C ALA A 52 10.35 6.45 3.84
N ASP A 53 11.17 6.48 4.89
CA ASP A 53 10.83 6.05 6.24
C ASP A 53 9.98 7.06 7.04
N ASN A 54 9.92 8.34 6.66
CA ASN A 54 9.19 9.38 7.41
C ASN A 54 8.17 10.12 6.55
N ASP A 55 7.19 9.40 6.01
CA ASP A 55 5.98 10.03 5.46
C ASP A 55 4.92 10.18 6.57
N PRO A 56 4.70 11.39 7.11
CA PRO A 56 3.71 11.60 8.17
C PRO A 56 2.26 11.45 7.69
N VAL A 57 2.01 11.46 6.39
CA VAL A 57 0.68 11.28 5.79
C VAL A 57 0.36 9.79 5.66
N ARG A 58 1.36 8.93 5.64
CA ARG A 58 1.20 7.48 5.47
C ARG A 58 0.62 6.82 6.72
N VAL A 59 -0.70 6.68 6.74
CA VAL A 59 -1.46 6.06 7.85
C VAL A 59 -1.48 4.53 7.82
N GLY A 60 -0.94 3.88 6.76
CA GLY A 60 -0.98 2.43 6.59
C GLY A 60 0.19 1.84 5.80
N GLY A 61 0.51 0.58 6.12
CA GLY A 61 1.40 -0.26 5.31
C GLY A 61 0.67 -0.89 4.12
N PRO A 62 1.38 -1.39 3.11
CA PRO A 62 0.74 -2.11 2.02
C PRO A 62 0.23 -3.45 2.58
N SER A 63 -1.07 -3.69 2.47
CA SER A 63 -1.68 -4.96 2.87
C SER A 63 -1.79 -5.88 1.65
N ASN A 64 -1.67 -7.19 1.88
CA ASN A 64 -1.82 -8.17 0.81
C ASN A 64 -3.13 -8.94 1.02
N PRO A 65 -4.18 -8.66 0.22
CA PRO A 65 -5.50 -9.28 0.41
C PRO A 65 -5.50 -10.81 0.19
N LEU A 66 -4.43 -11.38 -0.38
CA LEU A 66 -4.28 -12.83 -0.58
C LEU A 66 -3.81 -13.57 0.68
N LEU A 67 -3.38 -12.86 1.72
CA LEU A 67 -3.02 -13.41 3.03
C LEU A 67 -4.21 -13.35 3.99
N VAL A 68 -4.23 -14.22 5.00
CA VAL A 68 -5.27 -14.20 6.04
C VAL A 68 -5.18 -12.87 6.81
N ASN A 69 -6.33 -12.23 7.03
CA ASN A 69 -6.40 -10.87 7.60
C ASN A 69 -5.51 -9.86 6.86
N ALA A 70 -5.37 -10.00 5.54
CA ALA A 70 -4.53 -9.17 4.68
C ALA A 70 -3.04 -9.12 5.07
N GLY A 71 -2.56 -10.12 5.82
CA GLY A 71 -1.18 -10.19 6.30
C GLY A 71 -0.83 -9.17 7.39
N LEU A 72 -1.84 -8.62 8.07
CA LEU A 72 -1.64 -7.63 9.14
C LEU A 72 -0.85 -8.22 10.30
N SER A 73 0.45 -7.91 10.35
CA SER A 73 1.34 -8.24 11.45
C SER A 73 2.21 -7.03 11.75
N THR A 74 2.17 -6.56 12.99
CA THR A 74 3.04 -5.48 13.45
C THR A 74 4.23 -6.07 14.20
N VAL A 75 5.41 -5.46 14.00
CA VAL A 75 6.62 -5.81 14.74
C VAL A 75 6.95 -4.67 15.68
N ILE A 76 6.99 -4.97 16.97
CA ILE A 76 7.43 -4.01 17.98
C ILE A 76 8.95 -4.09 18.04
N SER A 77 9.62 -3.10 17.46
CA SER A 77 11.08 -2.95 17.53
C SER A 77 11.47 -1.76 18.41
N ASN A 78 12.64 -1.84 19.04
CA ASN A 78 13.13 -0.80 19.94
C ASN A 78 13.82 0.30 19.12
N PRO A 79 13.32 1.55 19.12
CA PRO A 79 13.83 2.59 18.21
C PRO A 79 15.20 3.14 18.62
N ASN A 80 15.55 3.08 19.91
CA ASN A 80 16.77 3.66 20.44
C ASN A 80 17.62 2.58 21.11
N GLY A 81 18.79 2.28 20.52
CA GLY A 81 19.74 1.24 20.93
C GLY A 81 20.45 1.47 22.26
N SER A 82 19.84 2.18 23.20
CA SER A 82 20.36 2.40 24.54
C SER A 82 19.35 1.89 25.57
N SER A 83 19.73 0.82 26.28
CA SER A 83 19.09 0.25 27.48
C SER A 83 17.72 -0.44 27.33
N SER A 84 17.67 -1.64 26.72
CA SER A 84 16.43 -2.47 26.76
C SER A 84 16.59 -3.99 26.58
N ASP A 85 17.77 -4.58 26.80
CA ASP A 85 17.99 -6.04 26.60
C ASP A 85 16.99 -6.94 27.38
N PHE A 86 16.43 -6.40 28.46
CA PHE A 86 15.42 -7.07 29.31
C PHE A 86 14.01 -7.14 28.71
N PHE A 87 13.56 -6.10 27.97
CA PHE A 87 12.23 -6.08 27.37
C PHE A 87 12.17 -6.79 26.02
N THR A 88 13.27 -6.77 25.25
CA THR A 88 13.36 -7.45 23.95
C THR A 88 13.22 -8.98 24.08
N SER A 89 13.76 -9.57 25.15
CA SER A 89 13.73 -11.02 25.37
C SER A 89 12.35 -11.55 25.73
N SER A 90 11.62 -10.85 26.59
CA SER A 90 10.27 -11.25 27.01
C SER A 90 9.24 -10.91 25.92
N LEU A 91 9.31 -9.72 25.33
CA LEU A 91 8.39 -9.29 24.27
C LEU A 91 8.56 -10.11 22.99
N GLY A 92 9.81 -10.41 22.58
CA GLY A 92 10.07 -11.30 21.44
C GLY A 92 9.56 -12.72 21.67
N ARG A 93 9.57 -13.22 22.92
CA ARG A 93 8.95 -14.51 23.27
C ARG A 93 7.43 -14.43 23.18
N TRP A 94 6.81 -13.33 23.64
CA TRP A 94 5.37 -13.11 23.52
C TRP A 94 4.92 -12.96 22.06
N GLN A 95 5.69 -12.25 21.23
CA GLN A 95 5.39 -12.12 19.81
C GLN A 95 5.55 -13.45 19.06
N ASN A 96 6.52 -14.28 19.45
CA ASN A 96 6.66 -15.64 18.91
C ASN A 96 5.55 -16.61 19.35
N ARG A 97 4.82 -16.32 20.44
CA ARG A 97 3.62 -17.08 20.83
C ARG A 97 2.40 -16.75 19.97
N GLY A 98 2.43 -15.63 19.24
CA GLY A 98 1.42 -15.32 18.25
C GLY A 98 1.47 -16.34 17.11
N ALA A 99 0.47 -17.22 17.04
CA ALA A 99 0.32 -18.14 15.93
C ALA A 99 -0.10 -17.35 14.68
N ASN A 100 0.85 -17.06 13.80
CA ASN A 100 0.54 -16.51 12.48
C ASN A 100 0.33 -17.69 11.51
N PRO A 101 -0.92 -17.98 11.09
CA PRO A 101 -1.21 -19.13 10.22
C PRO A 101 -0.51 -19.02 8.87
N ASP A 102 -0.15 -17.80 8.44
CA ASP A 102 0.49 -17.54 7.16
C ASP A 102 2.03 -17.63 7.22
N ARG A 103 2.61 -17.99 8.37
CA ARG A 103 4.07 -18.04 8.54
C ARG A 103 4.75 -18.94 7.49
N SER A 104 4.12 -20.07 7.16
CA SER A 104 4.61 -21.00 6.13
C SER A 104 4.54 -20.40 4.71
N LEU A 105 3.46 -19.69 4.40
CA LEU A 105 3.26 -19.00 3.12
C LEU A 105 4.26 -17.86 2.94
N ILE A 106 4.43 -17.02 3.97
CA ILE A 106 5.40 -15.93 3.98
C ILE A 106 6.82 -16.46 3.79
N GLN A 107 7.17 -17.57 4.46
CA GLN A 107 8.48 -18.21 4.28
C GLN A 107 8.67 -18.73 2.85
N SER A 108 7.61 -19.26 2.23
CA SER A 108 7.65 -19.74 0.84
C SER A 108 7.82 -18.61 -0.17
N PHE A 109 7.14 -17.46 0.02
CA PHE A 109 7.38 -16.28 -0.82
C PHE A 109 8.81 -15.78 -0.70
N LYS A 110 9.38 -15.80 0.52
CA LYS A 110 10.77 -15.42 0.74
C LYS A 110 11.74 -16.34 0.02
N THR A 111 11.52 -17.66 0.02
CA THR A 111 12.39 -18.57 -0.72
C THR A 111 12.30 -18.35 -2.23
N ILE A 112 11.09 -18.14 -2.78
CA ILE A 112 10.89 -17.82 -4.20
C ILE A 112 11.67 -16.55 -4.57
N ALA A 113 11.53 -15.47 -3.79
CA ALA A 113 12.29 -14.24 -4.03
C ALA A 113 13.81 -14.49 -4.05
N THR A 114 14.34 -15.23 -3.07
CA THR A 114 15.78 -15.55 -3.05
C THR A 114 16.23 -16.43 -4.22
N MET A 115 15.36 -17.30 -4.73
CA MET A 115 15.64 -18.09 -5.93
C MET A 115 15.66 -17.19 -7.15
N SER A 116 14.66 -16.33 -7.32
CA SER A 116 14.58 -15.35 -8.42
C SER A 116 15.79 -14.42 -8.45
N ASP A 117 16.21 -13.86 -7.32
CA ASP A 117 17.38 -12.98 -7.24
C ASP A 117 18.67 -13.70 -7.67
N ARG A 118 18.82 -14.97 -7.28
CA ARG A 118 19.96 -15.79 -7.68
C ARG A 118 19.94 -16.15 -9.17
N PHE A 119 18.77 -16.41 -9.74
CA PHE A 119 18.64 -16.67 -11.18
C PHE A 119 18.97 -15.44 -12.02
N VAL A 120 18.53 -14.25 -11.61
CA VAL A 120 18.87 -12.99 -12.28
C VAL A 120 20.37 -12.71 -12.16
N GLY A 121 20.95 -12.91 -10.98
CA GLY A 121 22.40 -12.79 -10.78
C GLY A 121 23.20 -13.78 -11.65
N PHE A 122 22.75 -15.03 -11.77
CA PHE A 122 23.40 -16.04 -12.61
C PHE A 122 23.33 -15.71 -14.10
N PHE A 123 22.19 -15.22 -14.60
CA PHE A 123 22.04 -14.80 -15.99
C PHE A 123 22.89 -13.56 -16.32
N ILE A 124 22.93 -12.55 -15.44
CA ILE A 124 23.78 -11.37 -15.63
C ILE A 124 25.27 -11.74 -15.61
N PHE A 125 25.69 -12.61 -14.70
CA PHE A 125 27.09 -13.03 -14.61
C PHE A 125 27.51 -13.89 -15.81
N ASN A 126 26.64 -14.79 -16.31
CA ASN A 126 26.93 -15.59 -17.51
C ASN A 126 26.91 -14.74 -18.80
N VAL A 127 25.99 -13.79 -18.94
CA VAL A 127 25.94 -12.89 -20.10
C VAL A 127 27.15 -11.95 -20.13
N SER A 128 27.60 -11.42 -18.99
CA SER A 128 28.83 -10.63 -18.91
C SER A 128 30.11 -11.44 -19.17
N CYS A 129 30.15 -12.73 -18.80
CA CYS A 129 31.30 -13.60 -19.08
C CYS A 129 31.35 -14.09 -20.54
N SER A 130 30.22 -14.20 -21.24
CA SER A 130 30.17 -14.56 -22.68
C SER A 130 30.46 -13.38 -23.62
N CYS A 131 30.47 -12.14 -23.12
CA CYS A 131 30.75 -10.93 -23.89
C CYS A 131 32.18 -10.37 -23.71
N ASN A 132 33.10 -11.16 -23.14
CA ASN A 132 34.54 -10.85 -23.04
C ASN A 132 35.34 -12.02 -23.65
#